data_AF-A0A263BYZ0-F1
#
_entry.id   AF-A0A263BYZ0-F1
#
_cell.length_a   1.000
_cell.length_b   1.000
_cell.length_c   1.000
_cell.angle_alpha   90.00
_cell.angle_beta   90.00
_cell.angle_gamma   90.00
#
_symmetry.space_group_name_H-M   'P 1'
#
loop_
_entity.id
_entity.type
_entity.pdbx_description
1 polymer ?
#
loop_
_entity_poly.entity_id
_entity_poly.type
_entity_poly.pdbx_seq_one_letter_code
_entity_poly.pdbx_strand_id
1 'polypeptide(L)'
;MKYLTGWMIITVSYFLTLYLSLMTGFFIFPSQKDLGGGHYIIIENNITYLKFFVTVMMIVIPFVIVGMYIKKKKLTKRDALWISVVPVAAERLIILILGLILASEHLYKWDISSIVPFIHIKTPAIYFSYAYIFSGIISILIAIAFVQKHKVKQT
;
A
#
# COMPACT_ATOMS: atom_id res chain seq x y z
N MET A 1 7.86 0.02 23.44
CA MET A 1 8.71 -0.07 22.22
C MET A 1 8.20 -1.05 21.15
N LYS A 2 7.62 -2.22 21.49
CA LYS A 2 7.17 -3.22 20.49
C LYS A 2 6.29 -2.67 19.35
N TYR A 3 5.35 -1.78 19.66
CA TYR A 3 4.47 -1.16 18.67
C TYR A 3 5.21 -0.21 17.75
N LEU A 4 5.99 0.71 18.32
CA LEU A 4 6.80 1.66 17.57
C LEU A 4 7.76 0.95 16.60
N THR A 5 8.45 -0.10 17.05
CA THR A 5 9.32 -0.90 16.19
C THR A 5 8.54 -1.57 15.06
N GLY A 6 7.37 -2.15 15.36
CA GLY A 6 6.50 -2.73 14.33
C GLY A 6 6.04 -1.70 13.29
N TRP A 7 5.66 -0.50 13.75
CA TRP A 7 5.26 0.62 12.88
C TRP A 7 6.41 1.16 12.02
N MET A 8 7.64 1.20 12.54
CA MET A 8 8.79 1.55 11.72
C MET A 8 9.09 0.49 10.67
N ILE A 9 9.06 -0.80 11.04
CA ILE A 9 9.33 -1.91 10.12
C ILE A 9 8.33 -1.88 8.95
N ILE A 10 7.04 -1.76 9.24
CA ILE A 10 6.02 -1.74 8.19
C ILE A 10 6.14 -0.49 7.32
N THR A 11 6.44 0.67 7.89
CA THR A 11 6.62 1.92 7.12
C THR A 11 7.85 1.85 6.20
N VAL A 12 9.00 1.40 6.72
CA VAL A 12 10.23 1.27 5.92
C VAL A 12 10.06 0.22 4.82
N SER A 13 9.49 -0.94 5.16
CA SER A 13 9.22 -1.99 4.16
C SER A 13 8.22 -1.54 3.11
N TYR A 14 7.22 -0.73 3.48
CA TYR A 14 6.27 -0.14 2.55
C TYR A 14 6.95 0.74 1.51
N PHE A 15 7.75 1.73 1.92
CA PHE A 15 8.46 2.61 0.98
C PHE A 15 9.49 1.87 0.13
N LEU A 16 10.21 0.92 0.73
CA LEU A 16 11.17 0.09 0.00
C LEU A 16 10.46 -0.77 -1.06
N THR A 17 9.33 -1.36 -0.70
CA THR A 17 8.50 -2.16 -1.63
C THR A 17 7.95 -1.29 -2.74
N LEU A 18 7.48 -0.07 -2.43
CA LEU A 18 6.97 0.86 -3.44
C LEU A 18 8.04 1.17 -4.48
N TYR A 19 9.22 1.55 -4.02
CA TYR A 19 10.33 1.89 -4.89
C TYR A 19 10.75 0.71 -5.76
N LEU A 20 10.98 -0.47 -5.16
CA LEU A 20 11.40 -1.65 -5.90
C LEU A 20 10.32 -2.16 -6.87
N SER A 21 9.05 -2.15 -6.47
CA SER A 21 7.94 -2.58 -7.32
C SER A 21 7.68 -1.62 -8.48
N LEU A 22 7.88 -0.31 -8.30
CA LEU A 22 7.84 0.64 -9.41
C LEU A 22 8.98 0.40 -10.39
N MET A 23 10.22 0.28 -9.90
CA MET A 23 11.38 0.06 -10.78
C MET A 23 11.29 -1.25 -11.56
N THR A 24 10.96 -2.34 -10.88
CA THR A 24 10.76 -3.64 -11.53
C THR A 24 9.53 -3.65 -12.43
N GLY A 25 8.45 -3.01 -11.99
CA GLY A 25 7.21 -2.90 -12.75
C GLY A 25 7.40 -2.14 -14.06
N PHE A 26 8.11 -1.01 -14.07
CA PHE A 26 8.39 -0.27 -15.31
C PHE A 26 9.29 -1.05 -16.28
N PHE A 27 10.17 -1.91 -15.75
CA PHE A 27 10.99 -2.79 -16.57
C PHE A 27 10.17 -3.93 -17.21
N ILE A 28 9.26 -4.54 -16.46
CA ILE A 28 8.43 -5.67 -16.92
C ILE A 28 7.25 -5.19 -17.79
N PHE A 29 6.63 -4.07 -17.42
CA PHE A 29 5.46 -3.47 -18.06
C PHE A 29 5.79 -2.03 -18.50
N PRO A 30 6.59 -1.86 -19.56
CA PRO A 30 6.92 -0.53 -20.06
C PRO A 30 5.63 0.20 -20.46
N SER A 31 5.40 1.36 -19.84
CA SER A 31 4.23 2.21 -20.08
C SER A 31 4.29 2.96 -21.40
N GLN A 32 5.50 3.11 -21.95
CA GLN A 32 5.78 3.78 -23.20
C GLN A 32 6.66 2.88 -24.08
N LYS A 33 6.35 2.86 -25.38
CA LYS A 33 7.19 2.24 -26.39
C LYS A 33 7.67 3.33 -27.34
N ASP A 34 8.99 3.43 -27.48
CA ASP A 34 9.63 4.30 -28.46
C ASP A 34 9.39 3.73 -29.87
N LEU A 35 8.88 4.57 -30.76
CA LEU A 35 8.68 4.28 -32.18
C LEU A 35 9.84 4.79 -33.05
N GLY A 36 10.83 5.47 -32.46
CA GLY A 36 11.90 6.18 -33.15
C GLY A 36 11.52 7.64 -33.43
N GLY A 37 12.56 8.48 -33.61
CA GLY A 37 12.37 9.90 -33.95
C GLY A 37 11.74 10.76 -32.85
N GLY A 38 11.74 10.30 -31.59
CA GLY A 38 11.12 11.01 -30.47
C GLY A 38 9.61 10.78 -30.32
N HIS A 39 9.04 9.84 -31.08
CA HIS A 39 7.63 9.46 -30.96
C HIS A 39 7.45 8.29 -29.99
N TYR A 40 6.53 8.44 -29.04
CA TYR A 40 6.18 7.40 -28.07
C TYR A 40 4.71 7.02 -28.18
N ILE A 41 4.41 5.72 -28.06
CA ILE A 41 3.03 5.27 -27.81
C ILE A 41 2.89 4.89 -26.35
N ILE A 42 1.73 5.24 -25.79
CA ILE A 42 1.34 4.80 -24.45
C ILE A 42 0.68 3.43 -24.57
N ILE A 43 1.13 2.47 -23.77
CA ILE A 43 0.54 1.13 -23.72
C ILE A 43 -0.38 1.06 -22.50
N GLU A 44 -1.65 1.43 -22.67
CA GLU A 44 -2.62 1.54 -21.57
C GLU A 44 -2.78 0.23 -20.76
N ASN A 45 -2.73 -0.92 -21.44
CA ASN A 45 -2.78 -2.23 -20.78
C ASN A 45 -1.59 -2.44 -19.83
N ASN A 46 -0.38 -2.03 -20.23
CA ASN A 46 0.81 -2.15 -19.39
C ASN A 46 0.74 -1.22 -18.18
N ILE A 47 0.16 -0.03 -18.33
CA ILE A 47 -0.10 0.85 -17.18
C ILE A 47 -1.03 0.14 -16.19
N THR A 48 -2.07 -0.53 -16.68
CA THR A 48 -3.00 -1.27 -15.82
C THR A 48 -2.32 -2.44 -15.11
N TYR A 49 -1.48 -3.20 -15.80
CA TYR A 49 -0.71 -4.29 -15.20
C TYR A 49 0.32 -3.80 -14.17
N LEU A 50 0.99 -2.69 -14.46
CA LEU A 50 1.89 -2.01 -13.53
C LEU A 50 1.15 -1.60 -12.25
N LYS A 51 -0.04 -0.98 -12.39
CA LYS A 51 -0.90 -0.59 -11.26
C LYS A 51 -1.24 -1.80 -10.38
N PHE A 52 -1.65 -2.90 -11.00
CA PHE A 52 -2.01 -4.12 -10.28
C PHE A 52 -0.79 -4.75 -9.59
N PHE A 53 0.33 -4.86 -10.30
CA PHE A 53 1.58 -5.40 -9.77
C PHE A 53 2.05 -4.64 -8.54
N VAL A 54 2.16 -3.31 -8.63
CA VAL A 54 2.57 -2.45 -7.51
C VAL A 54 1.59 -2.60 -6.35
N THR A 55 0.28 -2.56 -6.62
CA THR A 55 -0.75 -2.71 -5.59
C THR A 55 -0.60 -4.02 -4.82
N VAL A 56 -0.46 -5.16 -5.51
CA VAL A 56 -0.29 -6.47 -4.88
C VAL A 56 0.97 -6.52 -4.02
N MET A 57 2.09 -6.02 -4.54
CA MET A 57 3.36 -6.01 -3.80
C MET A 57 3.25 -5.19 -2.51
N MET A 58 2.61 -4.02 -2.58
CA MET A 58 2.41 -3.11 -1.45
C MET A 58 1.51 -3.68 -0.36
N ILE A 59 0.56 -4.55 -0.73
CA ILE A 59 -0.35 -5.22 0.21
C ILE A 59 0.35 -6.40 0.89
N VAL A 60 1.15 -7.16 0.14
CA VAL A 60 1.69 -8.44 0.60
C VAL A 60 3.01 -8.25 1.33
N ILE A 61 4.01 -7.65 0.69
CA ILE A 61 5.40 -7.67 1.18
C ILE A 61 5.55 -7.00 2.55
N PRO A 62 5.09 -5.76 2.78
CA PRO A 62 5.24 -5.09 4.08
C PRO A 62 4.57 -5.87 5.22
N PHE A 63 3.42 -6.48 4.95
CA PHE A 63 2.63 -7.21 5.94
C PHE A 63 3.16 -8.63 6.21
N VAL A 64 3.81 -9.26 5.22
CA VAL A 64 4.59 -10.48 5.46
C VAL A 64 5.82 -10.16 6.33
N ILE A 65 6.57 -9.08 6.02
CA ILE A 65 7.75 -8.68 6.79
C ILE A 65 7.36 -8.37 8.25
N VAL A 66 6.28 -7.61 8.47
CA VAL A 66 5.81 -7.32 9.82
C VAL A 66 5.25 -8.58 10.51
N GLY A 67 4.61 -9.48 9.76
CA GLY A 67 4.17 -10.80 10.26
C GLY A 67 5.35 -11.65 10.75
N MET A 68 6.47 -11.66 10.01
CA MET A 68 7.70 -12.31 10.44
C MET A 68 8.28 -11.68 11.72
N TYR A 69 8.23 -10.35 11.85
CA TYR A 69 8.62 -9.66 13.08
C TYR A 69 7.74 -10.08 14.27
N ILE A 70 6.41 -10.10 14.09
CA ILE A 70 5.42 -10.55 15.09
C ILE A 70 5.72 -11.98 15.54
N LYS A 71 5.96 -12.88 14.58
CA LYS A 71 6.33 -14.29 14.85
C LYS A 71 7.65 -14.39 15.63
N LYS A 72 8.69 -13.68 15.19
CA LYS A 72 10.01 -13.69 15.84
C LYS A 72 9.96 -13.17 17.28
N LYS A 73 9.10 -12.18 17.54
CA LYS A 73 8.92 -11.57 18.87
C LYS A 73 7.82 -12.24 19.71
N LYS A 74 7.18 -13.31 19.22
CA LYS A 74 6.08 -14.04 19.88
C LYS A 74 4.97 -13.10 20.38
N LEU A 75 4.61 -12.12 19.55
CA LEU A 75 3.59 -11.14 19.92
C LEU A 75 2.17 -11.73 19.82
N THR A 76 1.25 -11.18 20.62
CA THR A 76 -0.14 -11.67 20.67
C THR A 76 -0.95 -11.24 19.45
N LYS A 77 -2.13 -11.85 19.24
CA LYS A 77 -3.07 -11.42 18.19
C LYS A 77 -3.48 -9.95 18.31
N ARG A 78 -3.69 -9.49 19.56
CA ARG A 78 -4.01 -8.09 19.85
C ARG A 78 -2.85 -7.18 19.44
N ASP A 79 -1.62 -7.58 19.74
CA ASP A 79 -0.44 -6.80 19.35
C ASP A 79 -0.30 -6.70 17.83
N ALA A 80 -0.46 -7.83 17.12
CA ALA A 80 -0.43 -7.89 15.66
C ALA A 80 -1.47 -6.97 15.01
N LEU A 81 -2.68 -6.94 15.58
CA LEU A 81 -3.76 -6.07 15.13
C LEU A 81 -3.39 -4.60 15.30
N TRP A 82 -2.88 -4.17 16.45
CA TRP A 82 -2.46 -2.76 16.65
C TRP A 82 -1.25 -2.36 15.80
N ILE A 83 -0.32 -3.28 15.57
CA ILE A 83 0.85 -3.04 14.69
C ILE A 83 0.43 -2.84 13.24
N SER A 84 -0.65 -3.49 12.79
CA SER A 84 -1.11 -3.43 11.39
C SER A 84 -2.18 -2.35 11.16
N VAL A 85 -3.16 -2.22 12.06
CA VAL A 85 -4.29 -1.28 11.91
C VAL A 85 -3.84 0.18 11.94
N VAL A 86 -2.93 0.55 12.84
CA VAL A 86 -2.51 1.96 12.99
C VAL A 86 -1.83 2.49 11.73
N PRO A 87 -0.81 1.83 11.14
CA PRO A 87 -0.25 2.25 9.87
C PRO A 87 -1.27 2.28 8.74
N VAL A 88 -2.15 1.27 8.66
CA VAL A 88 -3.21 1.22 7.65
C VAL A 88 -4.12 2.44 7.76
N ALA A 89 -4.64 2.73 8.95
CA ALA A 89 -5.53 3.85 9.19
C ALA A 89 -4.83 5.20 8.98
N ALA A 90 -3.61 5.36 9.50
CA ALA A 90 -2.81 6.57 9.35
C ALA A 90 -2.53 6.86 7.87
N GLU A 91 -2.21 5.83 7.09
CA GLU A 91 -2.04 5.96 5.65
C GLU A 91 -3.32 6.48 4.97
N ARG A 92 -4.49 5.89 5.24
CA ARG A 92 -5.75 6.32 4.60
C ARG A 92 -6.10 7.76 5.00
N LEU A 93 -5.80 8.15 6.23
CA LEU A 93 -5.99 9.52 6.70
C LEU A 93 -5.05 10.50 5.98
N ILE A 94 -3.77 10.14 5.78
CA ILE A 94 -2.82 10.95 5.00
C ILE A 94 -3.31 11.11 3.55
N ILE A 95 -3.77 10.03 2.92
CA ILE A 95 -4.31 10.07 1.55
C ILE A 95 -5.51 11.02 1.46
N LEU A 96 -6.44 10.92 2.41
CA LEU A 96 -7.60 11.79 2.47
C LEU A 96 -7.19 13.26 2.61
N ILE A 97 -6.24 13.56 3.51
CA ILE A 97 -5.72 14.91 3.72
C ILE A 97 -5.02 15.43 2.46
N LEU A 98 -4.16 14.64 1.83
CA LEU A 98 -3.51 15.01 0.57
C LEU A 98 -4.53 15.28 -0.53
N GLY A 99 -5.57 14.45 -0.63
CA GLY A 99 -6.68 14.66 -1.55
C GLY A 99 -7.40 15.99 -1.32
N LEU A 100 -7.73 16.30 -0.07
CA LEU A 100 -8.39 17.56 0.29
C LEU A 100 -7.52 18.78 0.00
N ILE A 101 -6.21 18.71 0.29
CA ILE A 101 -5.27 19.80 0.01
C ILE A 101 -5.14 20.01 -1.51
N LEU A 102 -4.92 18.94 -2.28
CA LEU A 102 -4.74 19.03 -3.74
C LEU A 102 -6.04 19.39 -4.48
N ALA A 103 -7.19 19.02 -3.92
CA ALA A 103 -8.50 19.35 -4.48
C ALA A 103 -8.94 20.77 -4.14
N SER A 104 -8.29 21.44 -3.19
CA SER A 104 -8.73 22.73 -2.65
C SER A 104 -8.85 23.84 -3.69
N GLU A 105 -8.08 23.79 -4.77
CA GLU A 105 -8.18 24.73 -5.90
C GLU A 105 -9.45 24.53 -6.76
N HIS A 106 -10.19 23.43 -6.60
CA HIS A 106 -11.32 23.03 -7.46
C HIS A 106 -12.62 22.70 -6.67
N LEU A 107 -12.66 23.03 -5.37
CA LEU A 107 -13.62 22.51 -4.38
C LEU A 107 -15.09 22.97 -4.48
N TYR A 108 -15.48 23.87 -5.39
CA TYR A 108 -16.83 24.48 -5.30
C TYR A 108 -18.01 23.50 -5.51
N LYS A 109 -17.77 22.24 -5.92
CA LYS A 109 -18.83 21.24 -6.16
C LYS A 109 -18.44 19.79 -5.82
N TRP A 110 -17.38 19.58 -5.04
CA TRP A 110 -16.78 18.25 -4.89
C TRP A 110 -17.26 17.51 -3.65
N ASP A 111 -17.85 16.33 -3.86
CA ASP A 111 -18.21 15.38 -2.80
C ASP A 111 -16.98 14.57 -2.34
N ILE A 112 -16.99 14.09 -1.10
CA ILE A 112 -15.92 13.28 -0.49
C ILE A 112 -15.67 12.01 -1.29
N SER A 113 -16.72 11.47 -1.92
CA SER A 113 -16.66 10.32 -2.83
C SER A 113 -15.74 10.55 -4.05
N SER A 114 -15.52 11.80 -4.45
CA SER A 114 -14.71 12.19 -5.61
C SER A 114 -13.21 12.32 -5.31
N ILE A 115 -12.82 12.39 -4.03
CA ILE A 115 -11.42 12.63 -3.61
C ILE A 115 -10.47 11.54 -4.13
N VAL A 116 -10.86 10.27 -4.02
CA VAL A 116 -10.04 9.12 -4.41
C VAL A 116 -9.81 9.08 -5.94
N PRO A 117 -10.86 9.21 -6.79
CA PRO A 117 -10.69 9.38 -8.23
C PRO A 117 -9.80 10.57 -8.60
N PHE A 118 -9.88 11.68 -7.88
CA PHE A 118 -9.08 12.87 -8.19
C PHE A 118 -7.61 12.71 -7.87
N ILE A 119 -7.26 12.13 -6.73
CA ILE A 119 -5.86 11.77 -6.47
C ILE A 119 -5.38 10.84 -7.59
N HIS A 120 -6.17 9.83 -7.96
CA HIS A 120 -5.83 8.90 -9.03
C HIS A 120 -5.65 9.57 -10.42
N ILE A 121 -6.37 10.66 -10.70
CA ILE A 121 -6.30 11.40 -11.98
C ILE A 121 -5.19 12.45 -11.96
N LYS A 122 -5.08 13.25 -10.90
CA LYS A 122 -4.14 14.38 -10.80
C LYS A 122 -2.76 13.97 -10.34
N THR A 123 -2.63 12.90 -9.55
CA THR A 123 -1.32 12.41 -9.15
C THR A 123 -0.93 11.22 -10.03
N PRO A 124 0.31 11.18 -10.55
CA PRO A 124 0.87 9.99 -11.20
C PRO A 124 1.12 8.84 -10.19
N ALA A 125 0.54 8.92 -8.99
CA ALA A 125 0.59 7.88 -7.99
C ALA A 125 -0.36 6.74 -8.40
N ILE A 126 0.21 5.90 -9.26
CA ILE A 126 -0.31 4.67 -9.87
C ILE A 126 -1.03 3.73 -8.88
N TYR A 127 -0.84 3.87 -7.57
CA TYR A 127 -1.39 2.97 -6.54
C TYR A 127 -2.66 3.47 -5.84
N PHE A 128 -3.07 4.74 -5.99
CA PHE A 128 -4.30 5.23 -5.34
C PHE A 128 -5.54 4.79 -6.11
N SER A 129 -6.15 3.68 -5.70
CA SER A 129 -7.40 3.16 -6.25
C SER A 129 -8.36 2.74 -5.13
N TYR A 130 -9.65 2.58 -5.43
CA TYR A 130 -10.59 1.99 -4.46
C TYR A 130 -10.14 0.59 -4.01
N ALA A 131 -9.54 -0.20 -4.92
CA ALA A 131 -8.96 -1.49 -4.57
C ALA A 131 -7.86 -1.37 -3.51
N TYR A 132 -7.07 -0.29 -3.55
CA TYR A 132 -6.05 0.04 -2.55
C TYR A 132 -6.63 0.44 -1.18
N ILE A 133 -7.83 1.03 -1.17
CA ILE A 133 -8.52 1.37 0.08
C ILE A 133 -9.05 0.09 0.74
N PHE A 134 -9.72 -0.77 -0.03
CA PHE A 134 -10.26 -2.04 0.47
C PHE A 134 -9.18 -3.05 0.85
N SER A 135 -7.99 -2.97 0.25
CA SER A 135 -6.90 -3.88 0.55
C SER A 135 -6.33 -3.75 1.96
N GLY A 136 -6.62 -2.65 2.67
CA GLY A 136 -6.20 -2.48 4.07
C GLY A 136 -6.69 -3.60 4.99
N ILE A 137 -7.87 -4.16 4.71
CA ILE A 137 -8.41 -5.30 5.48
C ILE A 137 -7.57 -6.56 5.22
N ILE A 138 -7.24 -6.83 3.94
CA ILE A 138 -6.44 -7.99 3.53
C ILE A 138 -5.05 -7.91 4.16
N SER A 139 -4.44 -6.74 4.13
CA SER A 139 -3.16 -6.46 4.76
C SER A 139 -3.14 -6.79 6.27
N ILE A 140 -4.17 -6.39 7.02
CA ILE A 140 -4.31 -6.71 8.45
C ILE A 140 -4.41 -8.23 8.66
N LEU A 141 -5.19 -8.93 7.82
CA LEU A 141 -5.34 -10.39 7.91
C LEU A 141 -4.02 -11.12 7.67
N ILE A 142 -3.21 -10.66 6.71
CA ILE A 142 -1.87 -11.20 6.44
C ILE A 142 -1.01 -11.11 7.71
N ALA A 143 -0.95 -9.94 8.37
CA ALA A 143 -0.15 -9.79 9.59
C ALA A 143 -0.62 -10.71 10.74
N ILE A 144 -1.95 -10.86 10.90
CA ILE A 144 -2.54 -11.73 11.95
C ILE A 144 -2.27 -13.21 11.68
N ALA A 145 -2.21 -13.65 10.42
CA ALA A 145 -1.97 -15.03 10.05
C ALA A 145 -0.61 -15.58 10.56
N PHE A 146 0.37 -14.70 10.78
CA PHE A 146 1.69 -15.07 11.30
C PHE A 146 1.74 -15.25 12.82
N VAL A 147 0.66 -14.92 13.54
CA VAL A 147 0.59 -15.13 14.99
C VAL A 147 0.48 -16.63 15.26
N GLN A 148 1.50 -17.20 15.89
CA GLN A 148 1.46 -18.60 16.30
C GLN A 148 0.30 -18.84 17.28
N LYS A 149 -0.49 -19.89 17.05
CA LYS A 149 -1.34 -20.46 18.11
C LYS A 149 -0.39 -20.98 19.19
N HIS A 150 -0.15 -20.20 20.24
CA HIS A 150 0.44 -20.75 21.45
C HIS A 150 -0.53 -21.81 21.98
N LYS A 151 -0.22 -23.09 21.75
CA LYS A 151 -0.75 -24.16 22.60
C LYS A 151 -0.26 -23.82 24.01
N VAL A 152 -1.18 -23.39 24.86
CA VAL A 152 -0.96 -23.34 26.30
C VAL A 152 -0.56 -24.77 26.70
N LYS A 153 0.72 -25.00 26.97
CA LYS A 153 1.11 -26.18 27.74
C LYS A 153 0.61 -25.92 29.15
N GLN A 154 -0.55 -26.48 29.47
CA GLN A 154 -0.90 -26.77 30.85
C GLN A 154 -0.05 -27.96 31.26
N THR A 155 0.95 -27.71 32.10
CA THR A 155 1.68 -28.71 32.90
C THR A 155 1.84 -28.10 34.27
#